data_AF-A0A3B3V9D2-F1
#
_entry.id   AF-A0A3B3V9D2-F1
#
_cell.length_a   1.000
_cell.length_b   1.000
_cell.length_c   1.000
_cell.angle_alpha   90.00
_cell.angle_beta   90.00
_cell.angle_gamma   90.00
#
_symmetry.space_group_name_H-M   'P 1'
#
loop_
_entity.id
_entity.type
_entity.pdbx_description
1 polymer ?
#
loop_
_entity_poly.entity_id
_entity_poly.type
_entity_poly.pdbx_seq_one_letter_code
_entity_poly.pdbx_strand_id
1 'polypeptide(L)'
;MSQRDIIDFSALEKELKAAVESERKYQQENQAKLRAVSQGVDYDQFRGLVLTSHLKPLDKKDRDGGPRKQPWNPAGWSNLHPVQTLWCDPAVCSSRFMKSLASGVLF
;
A
#
# COMPACT_ATOMS: atom_id res chain seq x y z
N MET A 1 -46.12 6.14 36.88
CA MET A 1 -45.15 6.00 35.77
C MET A 1 -43.80 5.68 36.41
N SER A 2 -43.25 4.51 36.09
CA SER A 2 -42.03 3.98 36.75
C SER A 2 -40.82 4.79 36.27
N GLN A 3 -39.87 5.07 37.15
CA GLN A 3 -38.64 5.85 36.90
C GLN A 3 -37.70 5.26 35.82
N ARG A 4 -38.14 4.21 35.13
CA ARG A 4 -37.45 3.49 34.04
C ARG A 4 -37.59 4.14 32.66
N ASP A 5 -38.39 5.21 32.55
CA ASP A 5 -38.70 5.84 31.26
C ASP A 5 -37.86 7.10 30.97
N ILE A 6 -36.91 7.45 31.86
CA ILE A 6 -35.99 8.58 31.63
C ILE A 6 -34.77 8.05 30.88
N ILE A 7 -34.76 8.28 29.57
CA ILE A 7 -33.65 7.92 28.67
C ILE A 7 -32.47 8.84 28.93
N ASP A 8 -31.31 8.27 29.30
CA ASP A 8 -30.06 9.02 29.39
C ASP A 8 -29.42 9.15 28.00
N PHE A 9 -29.66 10.28 27.35
CA PHE A 9 -29.08 10.59 26.04
C PHE A 9 -27.54 10.64 26.06
N SER A 10 -26.93 10.98 27.20
CA SER A 10 -25.47 11.09 27.31
C SER A 10 -24.79 9.72 27.30
N ALA A 11 -25.42 8.72 27.95
CA ALA A 11 -24.98 7.33 27.90
C ALA A 11 -25.14 6.78 26.47
N LEU A 12 -26.31 7.02 25.87
CA LEU A 12 -26.61 6.56 24.51
C LEU A 12 -25.64 7.14 23.46
N GLU A 13 -25.28 8.41 23.56
CA GLU A 13 -24.31 9.04 22.65
C GLU A 13 -22.91 8.41 22.78
N LYS A 14 -22.49 8.09 24.01
CA LYS A 14 -21.20 7.43 24.26
C LYS A 14 -21.18 6.02 23.67
N GLU A 15 -22.25 5.26 23.87
CA GLU A 15 -22.40 3.91 23.28
C GLU A 15 -22.34 3.96 21.76
N LEU A 16 -23.04 4.93 21.14
CA LEU A 16 -23.02 5.11 19.69
C LEU A 16 -21.62 5.45 19.19
N LYS A 17 -20.90 6.37 19.85
CA LYS A 17 -19.52 6.72 19.48
C LYS A 17 -18.60 5.51 19.58
N ALA A 18 -18.71 4.73 20.65
CA ALA A 18 -17.92 3.51 20.83
C ALA A 18 -18.22 2.47 19.73
N ALA A 19 -19.50 2.28 19.36
CA ALA A 19 -19.91 1.38 18.29
C ALA A 19 -19.37 1.82 16.91
N VAL A 20 -19.40 3.13 16.62
CA VAL A 20 -18.84 3.65 15.37
C VAL A 20 -17.32 3.46 15.31
N GLU A 21 -16.62 3.69 16.42
CA GLU A 21 -15.18 3.48 16.48
C GLU A 21 -14.77 2.01 16.38
N SER A 22 -15.53 1.10 16.97
CA SER A 22 -15.26 -0.35 16.85
C SER A 22 -15.50 -0.83 15.43
N GLU A 23 -16.55 -0.37 14.76
CA GLU A 23 -16.83 -0.69 13.35
C GLU A 23 -15.70 -0.20 12.43
N ARG A 24 -15.22 1.03 12.65
CA ARG A 24 -14.09 1.57 11.87
C ARG A 24 -12.82 0.73 12.03
N LYS A 25 -12.50 0.28 13.24
CA LYS A 25 -11.35 -0.60 13.50
C LYS A 25 -11.53 -1.96 12.83
N TYR A 26 -12.71 -2.56 13.00
CA TYR A 26 -13.06 -3.83 12.36
C TYR A 26 -12.90 -3.76 10.84
N GLN A 27 -13.36 -2.68 10.23
CA GLN A 27 -13.27 -2.49 8.78
C GLN A 27 -11.83 -2.38 8.29
N GLN A 28 -10.96 -1.66 9.02
CA GLN A 28 -9.53 -1.55 8.70
C GLN A 28 -8.82 -2.91 8.79
N GLU A 29 -9.05 -3.65 9.87
CA GLU A 29 -8.49 -4.99 10.04
C GLU A 29 -8.99 -5.96 8.98
N ASN A 30 -10.28 -5.95 8.66
CA ASN A 30 -10.86 -6.82 7.65
C ASN A 30 -10.31 -6.52 6.26
N GLN A 31 -10.14 -5.23 5.92
CA GLN A 31 -9.46 -4.84 4.68
C GLN A 31 -8.00 -5.33 4.64
N ALA A 32 -7.28 -5.30 5.77
CA ALA A 32 -5.94 -5.87 5.84
C ALA A 32 -5.95 -7.40 5.65
N LYS A 33 -6.90 -8.10 6.28
CA LYS A 33 -7.09 -9.56 6.12
C LYS A 33 -7.33 -9.92 4.65
N LEU A 34 -8.28 -9.25 3.99
CA LEU A 34 -8.60 -9.48 2.58
C LEU A 34 -7.41 -9.21 1.67
N ARG A 35 -6.66 -8.12 1.91
CA ARG A 35 -5.44 -7.80 1.16
C ARG A 35 -4.32 -8.83 1.37
N ALA A 36 -4.12 -9.30 2.59
CA ALA A 36 -3.09 -10.29 2.88
C ALA A 36 -3.43 -11.66 2.25
N VAL A 37 -4.70 -12.07 2.30
CA VAL A 37 -5.18 -13.28 1.61
C VAL A 37 -5.00 -13.17 0.10
N SER A 38 -5.34 -12.03 -0.50
CA SER A 38 -5.15 -11.85 -1.95
C SER A 38 -3.68 -11.84 -2.38
N GLN A 39 -2.78 -11.45 -1.48
CA GLN A 39 -1.33 -11.52 -1.70
C GLN A 39 -0.75 -12.94 -1.50
N GLY A 40 -1.50 -13.86 -0.87
CA GLY A 40 -1.05 -15.24 -0.65
C GLY A 40 0.14 -15.35 0.31
N VAL A 41 0.19 -14.52 1.35
CA VAL A 41 1.32 -14.49 2.31
C VAL A 41 1.24 -15.63 3.35
N ASP A 42 2.40 -16.01 3.88
CA ASP A 42 2.50 -16.95 5.01
C ASP A 42 1.83 -16.39 6.27
N TYR A 43 1.44 -17.29 7.18
CA TYR A 43 0.64 -16.92 8.36
C TYR A 43 1.33 -15.88 9.28
N ASP A 44 2.63 -16.00 9.50
CA ASP A 44 3.36 -15.04 10.35
C ASP A 44 3.37 -13.64 9.73
N GLN A 45 3.49 -13.56 8.41
CA GLN A 45 3.42 -12.31 7.67
C GLN A 45 1.99 -11.77 7.62
N PHE A 46 0.99 -12.63 7.44
CA PHE A 46 -0.43 -12.29 7.54
C PHE A 46 -0.72 -11.64 8.90
N ARG A 47 -0.26 -12.27 10.00
CA ARG A 47 -0.44 -11.76 11.36
C ARG A 47 0.20 -10.37 11.51
N GLY A 48 1.41 -10.19 11.00
CA GLY A 48 2.09 -8.89 11.01
C GLY A 48 1.29 -7.80 10.27
N LEU A 49 0.79 -8.10 9.08
CA LEU A 49 0.00 -7.15 8.27
C LEU A 49 -1.32 -6.76 8.94
N VAL A 50 -2.02 -7.72 9.54
CA VAL A 50 -3.30 -7.44 10.22
C VAL A 50 -3.08 -6.62 11.50
N LEU A 51 -2.08 -6.97 12.31
CA LEU A 51 -1.76 -6.23 13.54
C LEU A 51 -1.35 -4.78 13.25
N THR A 52 -0.64 -4.55 12.14
CA THR A 52 -0.16 -3.23 11.73
C THR A 52 -1.17 -2.41 10.92
N SER A 53 -2.42 -2.91 10.75
CA SER A 53 -3.46 -2.26 9.92
C SER A 53 -3.87 -0.86 10.40
N HIS A 54 -3.73 -0.57 11.69
CA HIS A 54 -4.05 0.71 12.31
C HIS A 54 -2.98 1.79 12.09
N LEU A 55 -1.81 1.44 11.52
CA LEU A 55 -0.73 2.38 11.29
C LEU A 55 -1.08 3.33 10.12
N LYS A 56 -0.90 4.62 10.35
CA LYS A 56 -1.03 5.64 9.31
C LYS A 56 0.16 5.53 8.35
N PRO A 57 -0.05 5.58 7.02
CA PRO A 57 1.05 5.74 6.08
C PRO A 57 1.90 6.96 6.44
N LEU A 58 3.22 6.80 6.35
CA LEU A 58 4.17 7.89 6.57
C LEU A 58 3.89 9.04 5.60
N ASP A 59 3.83 10.26 6.13
CA ASP A 59 3.71 11.45 5.30
C ASP A 59 5.05 11.73 4.61
N LYS A 60 5.03 12.45 3.47
CA LYS A 60 6.27 12.75 2.71
C LYS A 60 7.33 13.45 3.57
N LYS A 61 6.86 14.33 4.46
CA LYS A 61 7.68 15.06 5.44
C LYS A 61 8.38 14.12 6.43
N ASP A 62 7.79 12.95 6.71
CA ASP A 62 8.38 11.96 7.61
C ASP A 62 9.42 11.09 6.88
N ARG A 63 9.29 10.94 5.55
CA ARG A 63 10.25 10.21 4.70
C ARG A 63 11.53 11.00 4.47
N ASP A 64 11.36 12.31 4.31
CA ASP A 64 12.44 13.27 4.10
C ASP A 64 13.03 13.66 5.47
N GLY A 65 13.58 12.67 6.18
CA GLY A 65 14.52 12.98 7.26
C GLY A 65 15.57 13.93 6.71
N GLY A 66 15.83 15.03 7.43
CA GLY A 66 16.71 16.13 7.00
C GLY A 66 18.04 15.65 6.38
N PRO A 67 18.77 16.53 5.67
CA PRO A 67 19.76 16.18 4.64
C PRO A 67 20.49 14.88 4.96
N ARG A 68 20.11 13.79 4.26
CA ARG A 68 20.75 12.48 4.42
C ARG A 68 22.23 12.64 4.11
N LYS A 69 23.06 12.63 5.16
CA LYS A 69 24.51 12.80 5.01
C LYS A 69 25.21 11.58 4.43
N GLN A 70 24.49 10.47 4.24
CA GLN A 70 25.07 9.20 3.80
C GLN A 70 24.26 8.61 2.65
N PRO A 71 24.91 8.26 1.52
CA PRO A 71 24.31 7.43 0.49
C PRO A 71 23.85 6.10 1.11
N TRP A 72 22.63 5.67 0.79
CA TRP A 72 22.05 4.42 1.30
C TRP A 72 22.86 3.17 0.94
N ASN A 73 23.79 3.27 -0.01
CA ASN A 73 24.75 2.21 -0.30
C ASN A 73 26.09 2.80 -0.80
N PRO A 74 27.16 2.85 0.00
CA PRO A 74 28.47 3.33 -0.46
C PRO A 74 29.15 2.37 -1.45
N ALA A 75 28.77 1.09 -1.45
CA ALA A 75 29.34 0.07 -2.34
C ALA A 75 28.67 0.00 -3.73
N GLY A 76 27.62 0.79 -3.97
CA GLY A 76 26.95 0.81 -5.28
C GLY A 76 27.79 1.40 -6.41
N TRP A 77 28.88 2.13 -6.08
CA TRP A 77 29.69 2.86 -7.05
C TRP A 77 31.17 2.44 -7.10
N SER A 78 31.64 1.52 -6.25
CA SER A 78 33.08 1.21 -6.15
C SER A 78 33.54 -0.07 -6.84
N ASN A 79 32.65 -0.85 -7.46
CA ASN A 79 33.05 -2.05 -8.22
C ASN A 79 32.54 -2.09 -9.68
N LEU A 80 32.06 -0.97 -10.21
CA LEU A 80 31.98 -0.80 -11.66
C LEU A 80 33.38 -0.40 -12.15
N HIS A 81 34.20 -1.43 -12.44
CA HIS A 81 35.19 -1.30 -13.50
C HIS A 81 34.55 -0.61 -14.72
N PRO A 82 35.30 0.15 -15.54
CA PRO A 82 34.76 0.71 -16.76
C PRO A 82 34.57 -0.43 -17.78
N VAL A 83 33.58 -1.27 -17.57
CA VAL A 83 32.97 -2.04 -18.66
C VAL A 83 31.91 -1.12 -19.23
N GLN A 84 32.33 -0.46 -20.29
CA GLN A 84 31.51 -0.02 -21.41
C GLN A 84 30.05 0.32 -21.07
N THR A 85 29.75 1.61 -21.12
CA THR A 85 28.51 2.10 -21.69
C THR A 85 28.09 1.28 -22.93
N LEU A 86 27.29 0.24 -22.71
CA LEU A 86 26.17 -0.12 -23.59
C LEU A 86 24.99 0.73 -23.10
N TRP A 87 25.04 2.05 -23.24
CA TRP A 87 24.24 2.69 -24.28
C TRP A 87 23.61 1.64 -25.20
N CYS A 88 22.32 1.40 -25.00
CA CYS A 88 21.49 0.89 -26.07
C CYS A 88 21.83 1.71 -27.32
N ASP A 89 22.35 1.05 -28.35
CA ASP A 89 22.40 1.63 -29.68
C ASP A 89 20.97 2.08 -30.02
N PRO A 90 20.73 3.36 -30.35
CA PRO A 90 19.40 3.81 -30.79
C PRO A 90 18.96 3.13 -32.10
N ALA A 91 19.81 2.31 -32.72
CA ALA A 91 19.50 1.54 -33.93
C ALA A 91 18.78 0.20 -33.68
N VAL A 92 18.67 -0.29 -32.43
CA VAL A 92 18.05 -1.62 -32.15
C VAL A 92 16.69 -1.51 -31.44
N CYS A 93 16.22 -0.30 -31.13
CA CYS A 93 14.88 -0.10 -30.59
C CYS A 93 13.88 0.18 -31.72
N SER A 94 13.62 -0.82 -32.57
CA SER A 94 12.46 -0.79 -33.47
C SER A 94 11.47 -1.90 -33.14
N SER A 95 10.41 -1.46 -32.48
CA SER A 95 9.02 -1.90 -32.67
C SER A 95 8.75 -3.40 -32.68
N ARG A 96 8.52 -3.97 -31.49
CA ARG A 96 7.52 -5.04 -31.41
C ARG A 96 6.83 -5.10 -30.06
N PHE A 97 5.83 -4.24 -29.85
CA PHE A 97 4.57 -4.71 -29.28
C PHE A 97 3.38 -3.79 -29.61
N MET A 98 2.30 -4.45 -30.05
CA MET A 98 0.92 -3.99 -30.25
C MET A 98 0.64 -2.88 -31.27
N LYS A 99 0.13 -3.29 -32.44
CA LYS A 99 -1.24 -2.96 -32.88
C LYS A 99 -1.85 -4.15 -33.64
N SER A 100 -2.71 -4.89 -32.94
CA SER A 100 -3.81 -5.63 -33.57
C SER A 100 -4.89 -4.61 -33.90
N LEU A 101 -5.10 -4.35 -35.20
CA LEU A 101 -6.42 -4.09 -35.80
C LEU A 101 -6.26 -3.83 -37.30
N ALA A 102 -7.21 -4.36 -38.07
CA ALA A 102 -7.56 -4.03 -39.44
C ALA A 102 -6.56 -4.41 -40.55
N SER A 103 -6.87 -5.49 -41.25
CA SER A 103 -7.25 -5.44 -42.67
C SER A 103 -7.69 -6.84 -43.10
N GLY A 104 -8.99 -6.99 -43.36
CA GLY A 104 -9.42 -8.02 -44.31
C GLY A 104 -8.97 -7.63 -45.72
N VAL A 105 -9.06 -8.59 -46.64
CA VAL A 105 -9.53 -8.47 -48.03
C VAL A 105 -8.94 -9.61 -48.88
N LEU A 106 -9.85 -10.45 -49.41
CA LEU A 106 -9.81 -11.23 -50.67
C LEU A 106 -8.80 -12.41 -50.73
N PHE A 107 -9.16 -13.64 -51.07
CA PHE A 107 -10.24 -14.23 -51.87
C PHE A 107 -10.85 -15.44 -51.16
#